data_AF-A0A9N9PD87-F1
#
_entry.id   AF-A0A9N9PD87-F1
#
_cell.length_a   1.000
_cell.length_b   1.000
_cell.length_c   1.000
_cell.angle_alpha   90.00
_cell.angle_beta   90.00
_cell.angle_gamma   90.00
#
_symmetry.space_group_name_H-M   'P 1'
#
loop_
_entity.id
_entity.type
_entity.pdbx_description
1 polymer ?
#
loop_
_entity_poly.entity_id
_entity_poly.type
_entity_poly.pdbx_seq_one_letter_code
_entity_poly.pdbx_strand_id
1 'polypeptide(L)'
;DQSTNYKIDDQSSLLQNLLQLFITQFNTTTNSKQIFNSLLNYFEVNQIDPSLIFNELAYQDYNFSMIGYFHEYGVGTEIDYQKAFWMYKLSSESEVKNDFENNLDNLSLLDKFNINNYIIGKISLGLLYFVGK
;
A
#
# COMPACT_ATOMS: atom_id res chain seq x y z
N ASP A 1 18.67 -17.49 -24.01
CA ASP A 1 18.91 -17.94 -22.63
C ASP A 1 19.46 -16.77 -21.84
N GLN A 2 18.74 -16.10 -20.94
CA GLN A 2 17.87 -16.60 -19.89
C GLN A 2 16.56 -15.78 -19.84
N SER A 3 15.47 -16.35 -20.35
CA SER A 3 14.12 -15.90 -20.03
C SER A 3 13.67 -16.71 -18.81
N THR A 4 13.94 -16.21 -17.60
CA THR A 4 13.33 -16.78 -16.39
C THR A 4 11.83 -16.55 -16.47
N ASN A 5 11.15 -17.63 -16.82
CA ASN A 5 9.72 -17.79 -16.82
C ASN A 5 9.24 -17.74 -15.35
N TYR A 6 9.17 -16.53 -14.78
CA TYR A 6 8.51 -16.30 -13.50
C TYR A 6 7.03 -16.60 -13.70
N LYS A 7 6.55 -17.69 -13.10
CA LYS A 7 5.16 -18.09 -13.19
C LYS A 7 4.30 -16.97 -12.61
N ILE A 8 3.29 -16.58 -13.38
CA ILE A 8 2.31 -15.53 -13.05
C ILE A 8 1.63 -15.77 -11.66
N ASP A 9 1.56 -17.03 -11.20
CA ASP A 9 1.09 -17.39 -9.85
C ASP A 9 1.99 -16.88 -8.71
N ASP A 10 3.32 -16.85 -8.88
CA ASP A 10 4.25 -16.43 -7.83
C ASP A 10 4.19 -14.92 -7.61
N GLN A 11 4.05 -14.12 -8.67
CA GLN A 11 4.00 -12.66 -8.57
C GLN A 11 2.73 -12.15 -7.89
N SER A 12 1.58 -12.77 -8.20
CA SER A 12 0.31 -12.49 -7.51
C SER A 12 0.43 -12.74 -5.99
N SER A 13 1.15 -13.79 -5.59
CA SER A 13 1.39 -14.08 -4.17
C SER A 13 2.31 -13.06 -3.49
N LEU A 14 3.32 -12.55 -4.20
CA LEU A 14 4.26 -11.56 -3.68
C LEU A 14 3.57 -10.22 -3.44
N LEU A 15 2.76 -9.75 -4.39
CA LEU A 15 2.00 -8.51 -4.23
C LEU A 15 1.04 -8.58 -3.04
N GLN A 16 0.31 -9.70 -2.89
CA GLN A 16 -0.58 -9.92 -1.75
C GLN A 16 0.18 -9.91 -0.42
N ASN A 17 1.34 -10.56 -0.36
CA ASN A 17 2.18 -10.58 0.83
C ASN A 17 2.73 -9.19 1.18
N LEU A 18 3.10 -8.40 0.17
CA LEU A 18 3.53 -7.01 0.35
C LEU A 18 2.39 -6.12 0.89
N LEU A 19 1.19 -6.22 0.32
CA LEU A 19 0.01 -5.49 0.78
C LEU A 19 -0.31 -5.84 2.24
N GLN A 20 -0.27 -7.13 2.57
CA GLN A 20 -0.49 -7.60 3.93
C GLN A 20 0.60 -7.09 4.89
N LEU A 21 1.87 -7.10 4.49
CA LEU A 21 2.96 -6.55 5.29
C LEU A 21 2.74 -5.06 5.57
N PHE A 22 2.43 -4.27 4.54
CA PHE A 22 2.19 -2.84 4.67
C PHE A 22 1.06 -2.54 5.65
N ILE A 23 -0.08 -3.22 5.52
CA ILE A 23 -1.23 -3.03 6.41
C ILE A 23 -0.90 -3.43 7.83
N THR A 24 -0.26 -4.59 8.03
CA THR A 24 0.14 -5.04 9.36
C THR A 24 1.07 -4.03 10.01
N GLN A 25 2.08 -3.53 9.29
CA GLN A 25 2.99 -2.53 9.82
C GLN A 25 2.24 -1.23 10.15
N PHE A 26 1.44 -0.70 9.22
CA PHE A 26 0.68 0.53 9.44
C PHE A 26 -0.23 0.45 10.68
N ASN A 27 -0.90 -0.68 10.89
CA ASN A 27 -1.80 -0.88 12.03
C ASN A 27 -1.08 -1.10 13.36
N THR A 28 0.19 -1.52 13.34
CA THR A 28 0.95 -1.89 14.55
C THR A 28 1.98 -0.85 14.97
N THR A 29 2.46 0.00 14.05
CA THR A 29 3.46 1.02 14.35
C THR A 29 2.90 2.43 14.27
N THR A 30 3.33 3.28 15.20
CA THR A 30 3.13 4.74 15.14
C THR A 30 4.26 5.45 14.38
N ASN A 31 5.29 4.72 13.95
CA ASN A 31 6.48 5.26 13.31
C ASN A 31 6.51 4.90 11.82
N SER A 32 6.13 5.86 10.98
CA SER A 32 6.09 5.67 9.53
C SER A 32 7.43 5.27 8.89
N LYS A 33 8.58 5.60 9.50
CA LYS A 33 9.90 5.13 9.03
C LYS A 33 10.12 3.64 9.23
N GLN A 34 9.48 3.01 10.21
CA GLN A 34 9.59 1.57 10.39
C GLN A 34 8.92 0.81 9.25
N ILE A 35 7.77 1.30 8.78
CA ILE A 35 7.07 0.74 7.62
C ILE A 35 8.02 0.74 6.40
N PHE A 36 8.68 1.86 6.11
CA PHE A 36 9.63 1.98 5.01
C PHE A 36 10.74 0.92 5.07
N ASN A 37 11.37 0.74 6.23
CA ASN A 37 12.43 -0.26 6.41
C ASN A 37 11.92 -1.69 6.21
N SER A 38 10.71 -2.00 6.69
CA SER A 38 10.10 -3.32 6.48
C SER A 38 9.83 -3.59 5.00
N LEU A 39 9.37 -2.59 4.25
CA LEU A 39 9.17 -2.70 2.80
C LEU A 39 10.49 -2.89 2.06
N LEU A 40 11.53 -2.10 2.37
CA LEU A 40 12.85 -2.28 1.77
C LEU A 40 13.43 -3.68 2.01
N ASN A 41 13.34 -4.17 3.25
CA ASN A 41 13.78 -5.52 3.58
C ASN A 41 12.99 -6.59 2.82
N TYR A 42 11.68 -6.40 2.66
CA TYR A 42 10.86 -7.30 1.84
C TYR A 42 11.35 -7.33 0.39
N PHE A 43 11.61 -6.18 -0.22
CA PHE A 43 12.13 -6.12 -1.59
C PHE A 43 13.50 -6.76 -1.73
N GLU A 44 14.41 -6.52 -0.78
CA GLU A 44 15.75 -7.09 -0.78
C GLU A 44 15.72 -8.63 -0.70
N VAL A 45 15.00 -9.19 0.28
CA VAL A 45 14.92 -10.65 0.48
C VAL A 45 14.31 -11.35 -0.72
N ASN A 46 13.32 -10.72 -1.37
CA ASN A 46 12.66 -11.28 -2.54
C ASN A 46 13.32 -10.89 -3.87
N GLN A 47 14.43 -10.14 -3.84
CA GLN A 47 15.14 -9.65 -5.03
C GLN A 47 14.23 -8.88 -6.02
N ILE A 48 13.34 -8.07 -5.46
CA ILE A 48 12.36 -7.28 -6.22
C ILE A 48 12.87 -5.85 -6.36
N ASP A 49 12.83 -5.30 -7.56
CA ASP A 49 13.00 -3.87 -7.77
C ASP A 49 11.71 -3.13 -7.36
N PRO A 50 11.75 -2.22 -6.36
CA PRO A 50 10.56 -1.51 -5.90
C PRO A 50 9.85 -0.71 -7.01
N SER A 51 10.58 -0.28 -8.06
CA SER A 51 9.99 0.46 -9.18
C SER A 51 9.08 -0.41 -10.05
N LEU A 52 9.37 -1.71 -10.17
CA LEU A 52 8.51 -2.66 -10.87
C LEU A 52 7.18 -2.83 -10.15
N ILE A 53 7.22 -2.95 -8.81
CA ILE A 53 6.03 -3.03 -7.97
C ILE A 53 5.22 -1.73 -8.03
N PHE A 54 5.88 -0.57 -7.97
CA PHE A 54 5.19 0.70 -8.11
C PHE A 54 4.40 0.77 -9.43
N ASN A 55 5.02 0.36 -10.54
CA ASN A 55 4.34 0.30 -11.83
C ASN A 55 3.17 -0.69 -11.81
N GLU A 56 3.34 -1.87 -11.22
CA GLU A 56 2.26 -2.87 -11.10
C GLU A 56 1.07 -2.35 -10.28
N LEU A 57 1.34 -1.70 -9.14
CA LEU A 57 0.33 -1.06 -8.30
C LEU A 57 -0.44 0.03 -9.07
N ALA A 58 0.25 0.82 -9.90
CA ALA A 58 -0.35 1.91 -10.65
C ALA A 58 -1.38 1.45 -11.71
N TYR A 59 -1.38 0.17 -12.09
CA TYR A 59 -2.37 -0.42 -12.99
C TYR A 59 -3.61 -0.98 -12.27
N GLN A 60 -3.69 -0.88 -10.93
CA GLN A 60 -4.77 -1.47 -10.12
C GLN A 60 -5.52 -0.42 -9.29
N ASP A 61 -6.84 -0.33 -9.49
CA ASP A 61 -7.71 0.71 -8.91
C ASP A 61 -8.06 0.53 -7.40
N TYR A 62 -7.29 -0.26 -6.64
CA TYR A 62 -7.62 -0.56 -5.22
C TYR A 62 -6.48 -0.30 -4.23
N ASN A 63 -5.29 0.09 -4.68
CA ASN A 63 -4.10 0.27 -3.83
C ASN A 63 -3.68 1.73 -3.62
N PHE A 64 -4.61 2.69 -3.74
CA PHE A 64 -4.28 4.11 -3.72
C PHE A 64 -3.52 4.54 -2.46
N SER A 65 -3.82 4.00 -1.27
CA SER A 65 -3.10 4.38 -0.06
C SER A 65 -1.63 3.94 -0.07
N MET A 66 -1.32 2.76 -0.62
CA MET A 66 0.06 2.30 -0.76
C MET A 66 0.82 3.13 -1.80
N ILE A 67 0.17 3.48 -2.93
CA ILE A 67 0.76 4.38 -3.94
C ILE A 67 1.05 5.75 -3.32
N GLY A 68 0.13 6.26 -2.50
CA GLY A 68 0.33 7.51 -1.77
C GLY A 68 1.55 7.44 -0.84
N TYR A 69 1.70 6.34 -0.12
CA TYR A 69 2.87 6.10 0.74
C TYR A 69 4.18 6.03 -0.07
N PHE A 70 4.16 5.38 -1.23
CA PHE A 70 5.34 5.26 -2.08
C PHE A 70 5.80 6.63 -2.58
N HIS A 71 4.87 7.53 -2.92
CA HIS A 71 5.20 8.91 -3.24
C HIS A 71 5.61 9.74 -2.01
N GLU A 72 5.07 9.50 -0.82
CA GLU A 72 5.46 10.27 0.37
C GLU A 72 6.90 9.96 0.82
N TYR A 73 7.32 8.70 0.68
CA TYR A 73 8.60 8.18 1.17
C TYR A 73 9.61 7.81 0.07
N GLY A 74 9.23 7.90 -1.20
CA GLY A 74 10.12 7.62 -2.34
C GLY A 74 10.41 6.12 -2.53
N VAL A 75 9.42 5.25 -2.34
CA VAL A 75 9.57 3.80 -2.51
C VAL A 75 9.36 3.45 -3.98
N GLY A 76 10.43 3.10 -4.70
CA GLY A 76 10.35 2.75 -6.13
C GLY A 76 9.94 3.89 -7.06
N THR A 77 9.82 5.11 -6.53
CA THR A 77 9.41 6.32 -7.24
C THR A 77 10.03 7.54 -6.55
N GLU A 78 9.89 8.73 -7.15
CA GLU A 78 10.34 9.97 -6.53
C GLU A 78 9.41 10.43 -5.41
N ILE A 79 9.98 11.16 -4.44
CA ILE A 79 9.18 11.82 -3.40
C ILE A 79 8.33 12.92 -4.03
N ASP A 80 7.01 12.79 -3.91
CA ASP A 80 6.03 13.71 -4.50
C ASP A 80 4.81 13.83 -3.57
N TYR A 81 4.83 14.82 -2.66
CA TYR A 81 3.76 15.02 -1.68
C TYR A 81 2.42 15.38 -2.32
N GLN A 82 2.42 16.02 -3.49
CA GLN A 82 1.19 16.35 -4.19
C GLN A 82 0.52 15.08 -4.74
N LYS A 83 1.28 14.17 -5.33
CA LYS A 83 0.75 12.86 -5.73
C LYS A 83 0.35 12.03 -4.52
N ALA A 84 1.13 12.04 -3.44
CA ALA A 84 0.78 11.37 -2.20
C ALA A 84 -0.60 11.84 -1.68
N PHE A 85 -0.80 13.16 -1.63
CA PHE A 85 -2.07 13.77 -1.24
C PHE A 85 -3.24 13.27 -2.09
N TRP A 86 -3.11 13.30 -3.43
CA TRP A 86 -4.19 12.86 -4.31
C TRP A 86 -4.53 11.39 -4.13
N MET A 87 -3.52 10.54 -3.99
CA MET A 87 -3.71 9.11 -3.77
C MET A 87 -4.40 8.82 -2.42
N TYR A 88 -3.98 9.50 -1.35
CA TYR A 88 -4.65 9.39 -0.04
C TYR A 88 -6.07 9.93 -0.06
N LYS A 89 -6.32 11.00 -0.80
CA LYS A 89 -7.67 11.53 -0.98
C LYS A 89 -8.57 10.51 -1.67
N LEU A 90 -8.12 9.93 -2.79
CA LEU A 90 -8.85 8.90 -3.53
C LEU A 90 -9.19 7.68 -2.67
N SER A 91 -8.23 7.15 -1.90
CA SER A 91 -8.54 6.04 -0.98
C SER A 91 -9.53 6.45 0.11
N SER A 92 -9.43 7.66 0.64
CA SER A 92 -10.32 8.16 1.70
C SER A 92 -11.75 8.48 1.23
N GLU A 93 -11.95 8.58 -0.08
CA GLU A 93 -13.25 8.83 -0.72
C GLU A 93 -13.83 7.57 -1.35
N SER A 94 -13.10 6.44 -1.31
CA SER A 94 -13.62 5.16 -1.79
C SER A 94 -14.90 4.75 -1.05
N GLU A 95 -15.89 4.27 -1.80
CA GLU A 95 -17.14 3.74 -1.26
C GLU A 95 -16.87 2.41 -0.54
N VAL A 96 -16.34 2.47 0.67
CA VAL A 96 -16.35 1.32 1.57
C VAL A 96 -17.81 1.14 1.99
N LYS A 97 -18.46 0.06 1.50
CA LYS A 97 -19.80 -0.31 1.95
C LYS A 97 -19.80 -0.29 3.48
N ASN A 98 -20.79 0.40 4.07
CA ASN A 98 -20.94 0.64 5.50
C ASN A 98 -21.14 -0.64 6.35
N ASP A 99 -20.82 -1.82 5.83
CA ASP A 99 -20.89 -3.10 6.53
C ASP A 99 -19.71 -3.27 7.52
N PHE A 100 -19.24 -2.16 8.13
CA PHE A 100 -18.34 -2.14 9.29
C PHE A 100 -18.95 -2.86 10.51
N GLU A 101 -20.22 -3.27 10.42
CA GLU A 101 -20.93 -4.04 11.43
C GLU A 101 -20.57 -5.54 11.42
N ASN A 102 -19.91 -6.04 10.37
CA ASN A 102 -19.43 -7.43 10.34
C ASN A 102 -18.05 -7.55 11.00
N ASN A 103 -17.89 -8.54 11.88
CA ASN A 103 -16.61 -8.84 12.53
C ASN A 103 -15.49 -8.96 11.48
N LEU A 104 -14.43 -8.15 11.59
CA LEU A 104 -13.32 -8.06 10.64
C LEU A 104 -12.73 -9.44 10.31
N ASP A 105 -12.78 -10.36 11.27
CA ASP A 105 -12.30 -11.73 11.15
C ASP A 105 -13.01 -12.54 10.05
N ASN A 106 -14.29 -12.26 9.78
CA ASN A 106 -15.13 -12.97 8.81
C ASN A 106 -15.11 -12.36 7.39
N LEU A 107 -14.38 -11.28 7.18
CA LEU A 107 -14.29 -10.61 5.88
C LEU A 107 -13.33 -11.33 4.91
N SER A 108 -13.64 -11.24 3.62
CA SER A 108 -12.71 -11.70 2.58
C SER A 108 -11.40 -10.90 2.63
N LEU A 109 -10.31 -11.46 2.10
CA LEU A 109 -9.02 -10.78 2.04
C LEU A 109 -9.14 -9.43 1.29
N LEU A 110 -9.94 -9.40 0.23
CA LEU A 110 -10.20 -8.20 -0.56
C LEU A 110 -10.95 -7.12 0.24
N ASP A 111 -11.95 -7.51 1.02
CA ASP A 111 -12.68 -6.57 1.87
C ASP A 111 -11.79 -5.99 2.98
N LYS A 112 -10.93 -6.82 3.58
CA LYS A 112 -9.90 -6.37 4.54
C LYS A 112 -8.95 -5.37 3.89
N PHE A 113 -8.51 -5.62 2.66
CA PHE A 113 -7.67 -4.68 1.91
C PHE A 113 -8.39 -3.36 1.62
N ASN A 114 -9.64 -3.40 1.17
CA ASN A 114 -10.42 -2.20 0.89
C ASN A 114 -10.63 -1.32 2.13
N ILE A 115 -10.98 -1.93 3.27
CA ILE A 115 -11.15 -1.21 4.54
C ILE A 115 -9.85 -0.55 4.99
N ASN A 116 -8.73 -1.29 4.96
CA ASN A 116 -7.44 -0.73 5.34
C ASN A 116 -6.98 0.35 4.36
N ASN A 117 -7.21 0.19 3.06
CA ASN A 117 -6.92 1.21 2.07
C ASN A 117 -7.61 2.54 2.42
N TYR A 118 -8.90 2.50 2.75
CA TYR A 118 -9.67 3.65 3.20
C TYR A 118 -9.15 4.26 4.51
N ILE A 119 -8.93 3.44 5.54
CA ILE A 119 -8.46 3.90 6.87
C ILE A 119 -7.09 4.57 6.75
N ILE A 120 -6.15 3.93 6.06
CA ILE A 120 -4.80 4.46 5.83
C ILE A 120 -4.87 5.79 5.06
N GLY A 121 -5.74 5.87 4.05
CA GLY A 121 -6.00 7.10 3.31
C GLY A 121 -6.43 8.26 4.20
N LYS A 122 -7.46 8.05 5.05
CA LYS A 122 -7.96 9.07 5.99
C LYS A 122 -6.88 9.53 6.96
N ILE A 123 -6.15 8.60 7.57
CA ILE A 123 -5.11 8.92 8.56
C ILE A 123 -3.96 9.69 7.89
N SER A 124 -3.45 9.19 6.77
CA SER A 124 -2.29 9.79 6.08
C SER A 124 -2.63 11.18 5.53
N LEU A 125 -3.84 11.37 5.00
CA LEU A 125 -4.33 12.68 4.59
C LEU A 125 -4.40 13.67 5.77
N GLY A 126 -4.90 13.23 6.92
CA GLY A 126 -4.90 14.04 8.14
C GLY A 126 -3.50 14.42 8.62
N LEU A 127 -2.55 13.49 8.53
CA LEU A 127 -1.15 13.74 8.85
C LEU A 127 -0.51 14.77 7.92
N LEU A 128 -0.74 14.68 6.59
CA LEU A 128 -0.25 15.68 5.64
C LEU A 128 -0.74 17.09 5.97
N TYR A 129 -2.04 17.25 6.23
CA TYR A 129 -2.59 18.53 6.68
C TYR A 129 -1.96 19.03 7.98
N PHE A 130 -1.75 18.14 8.96
CA PHE A 130 -1.13 18.49 10.24
C PHE A 130 0.31 18.97 10.09
N VAL A 131 1.11 18.32 9.24
CA VAL A 131 2.51 18.71 9.01
C VAL A 131 2.68 19.83 7.98
N GLY A 132 1.59 20.29 7.34
CA GLY A 132 1.61 21.36 6.35
C GLY A 132 2.30 20.97 5.04
N LYS A 133 2.16 19.71 4.62
CA LYS A 133 2.69 19.18 3.36
C LYS A 133 1.62 19.04 2.29
#